data_AF-A0A4Q4C9D9-F1
#
_entry.id   AF-A0A4Q4C9D9-F1
#
_cell.length_a   1.000
_cell.length_b   1.000
_cell.length_c   1.000
_cell.angle_alpha   90.00
_cell.angle_beta   90.00
_cell.angle_gamma   90.00
#
_symmetry.space_group_name_H-M   'P 1'
#
loop_
_entity.id
_entity.type
_entity.pdbx_description
1 polymer ?
#
loop_
_entity_poly.entity_id
_entity_poly.type
_entity_poly.pdbx_seq_one_letter_code
_entity_poly.pdbx_strand_id
1 'polypeptide(L)' 'MALALSMTLVQAACVGTAASVSASREPVRVSNNGQPFAMWDGAVARKAADAACGGKVNVSIYDRFDRATGEWVYPEGCA' A
#
# COMPACT_ATOMS: atom_id res chain seq x y z
N MET A 1 19.86 -46.47 -8.27
CA MET A 1 20.89 -45.59 -8.87
C MET A 1 20.54 -44.16 -8.49
N ALA A 2 21.38 -43.49 -7.68
CA ALA A 2 21.14 -42.13 -7.22
C ALA A 2 21.96 -41.17 -8.10
N LEU A 3 21.30 -40.17 -8.70
CA LEU A 3 21.94 -39.09 -9.44
C LEU A 3 21.85 -37.81 -8.61
N ALA A 4 22.99 -37.40 -8.05
CA ALA A 4 23.14 -36.13 -7.37
C ALA A 4 23.27 -35.02 -8.43
N LEU A 5 22.34 -34.06 -8.44
CA LEU A 5 22.43 -32.86 -9.26
C LEU A 5 23.00 -31.72 -8.41
N SER A 6 24.25 -31.36 -8.68
CA SER A 6 24.91 -30.17 -8.15
C SER A 6 24.45 -28.95 -8.96
N MET A 7 23.63 -28.07 -8.36
CA MET A 7 23.28 -26.77 -8.93
C MET A 7 24.19 -25.68 -8.37
N THR A 8 25.07 -25.16 -9.24
CA THR A 8 25.81 -23.91 -9.04
C THR A 8 24.86 -22.71 -9.10
N LEU A 9 24.70 -21.99 -7.98
CA LEU A 9 24.02 -20.69 -7.96
C LEU A 9 24.93 -19.63 -8.59
N VAL A 10 24.49 -19.07 -9.72
CA VAL A 10 25.05 -17.85 -10.28
C VAL A 10 24.38 -16.66 -9.59
N GLN A 11 25.18 -15.80 -8.95
CA GLN A 11 24.67 -14.64 -8.23
C GLN A 11 24.46 -13.49 -9.23
N ALA A 12 23.23 -13.31 -9.69
CA ALA A 12 22.85 -12.15 -10.48
C ALA A 12 22.83 -10.92 -9.57
N ALA A 13 23.62 -9.90 -9.92
CA ALA A 13 23.79 -8.68 -9.18
C ALA A 13 22.46 -7.90 -9.06
N CYS A 14 22.07 -7.59 -7.82
CA CYS A 14 20.96 -6.71 -7.50
C CYS A 14 21.32 -5.26 -7.83
N VAL A 15 21.17 -4.83 -9.08
CA VAL A 15 21.01 -3.40 -9.36
C VAL A 15 19.55 -3.06 -9.12
N GLY A 16 19.23 -2.79 -7.85
CA GLY A 16 17.93 -2.26 -7.47
C GLY A 16 17.78 -0.87 -8.07
N THR A 17 17.09 -0.76 -9.20
CA THR A 17 16.42 0.50 -9.55
C THR A 17 15.49 0.80 -8.38
N ALA A 18 15.84 1.80 -7.57
CA ALA A 18 14.89 2.34 -6.61
C ALA A 18 13.78 2.97 -7.44
N ALA A 19 12.59 2.36 -7.42
CA ALA A 19 11.40 2.97 -7.99
C ALA A 19 11.19 4.29 -7.24
N SER A 20 11.49 5.41 -7.90
CA SER A 20 11.04 6.72 -7.46
C SER A 20 9.52 6.71 -7.58
N VAL A 21 8.83 6.40 -6.48
CA VAL A 21 7.39 6.57 -6.38
C VAL A 21 7.15 8.05 -6.58
N SER A 22 6.67 8.45 -7.77
CA SER A 22 6.14 9.79 -7.94
C SER A 22 5.00 9.94 -6.95
N ALA A 23 5.02 11.00 -6.15
CA ALA A 23 3.90 11.40 -5.31
C ALA A 23 2.66 11.49 -6.20
N SER A 24 1.85 10.42 -6.20
CA SER A 24 0.63 10.38 -6.98
C SER A 24 -0.42 11.13 -6.19
N ARG A 25 -0.87 12.25 -6.75
CA ARG A 25 -2.05 13.00 -6.24
C ARG A 25 -3.36 12.29 -6.53
N GLU A 26 -3.32 11.06 -7.03
CA GLU A 26 -4.52 10.28 -7.24
C GLU A 26 -5.12 9.87 -5.89
N PRO A 27 -6.44 10.03 -5.69
CA PRO A 27 -7.08 9.69 -4.42
C PRO A 27 -6.86 8.23 -4.03
N VAL A 28 -6.40 8.00 -2.80
CA VAL A 28 -6.25 6.65 -2.25
C VAL A 28 -7.53 6.26 -1.53
N ARG A 29 -8.10 5.13 -1.93
CA ARG A 29 -9.25 4.50 -1.27
C ARG A 29 -8.82 3.19 -0.64
N VAL A 30 -9.19 2.98 0.62
CA VAL A 30 -8.84 1.76 1.35
C VAL A 30 -10.06 1.12 2.01
N SER A 31 -10.05 -0.21 2.02
CA SER A 31 -10.98 -1.07 2.77
C SER A 31 -10.22 -1.95 3.77
N ASN A 32 -10.92 -2.52 4.74
CA ASN A 32 -10.32 -3.37 5.77
C ASN A 32 -10.23 -4.82 5.29
N ASN A 33 -9.33 -5.11 4.35
CA ASN A 33 -9.16 -6.45 3.77
C ASN A 33 -10.49 -7.03 3.21
N GLY A 34 -11.27 -6.20 2.52
CA GLY A 34 -12.57 -6.58 1.98
C GLY A 34 -13.73 -6.49 2.98
N GLN A 35 -13.49 -6.07 4.23
CA GLN A 35 -14.53 -5.66 5.16
C GLN A 35 -14.68 -4.13 5.19
N PRO A 36 -15.89 -3.60 5.44
CA PRO A 36 -16.07 -2.17 5.64
C PRO A 36 -15.40 -1.72 6.93
N PHE A 37 -14.82 -0.51 6.91
CA PHE A 37 -14.43 0.19 8.13
C PHE A 37 -15.66 0.74 8.87
N ALA A 38 -15.51 0.98 10.16
CA ALA A 38 -16.38 1.90 10.88
C ALA A 38 -15.86 3.35 10.79
N MET A 39 -16.75 4.32 11.06
CA MET A 39 -16.40 5.74 11.09
C MET A 39 -15.30 6.06 12.11
N TRP A 40 -15.20 5.31 13.21
CA TRP A 40 -14.17 5.52 14.23
C TRP A 40 -12.83 4.83 13.91
N ASP A 41 -12.73 4.06 12.82
CA ASP A 41 -11.54 3.28 12.45
C ASP A 41 -10.48 4.08 11.68
N GLY A 42 -10.57 5.42 11.65
CA GLY A 42 -9.68 6.26 10.83
C GLY A 42 -8.18 6.04 11.08
N ALA A 43 -7.78 5.68 12.30
CA ALA A 43 -6.40 5.33 12.61
C ALA A 43 -5.93 4.02 11.95
N VAL A 44 -6.82 3.04 11.85
CA VAL A 44 -6.54 1.75 11.17
C VAL A 44 -6.53 1.97 9.66
N ALA A 45 -7.50 2.72 9.14
CA ALA A 45 -7.56 3.09 7.75
C ALA A 45 -6.31 3.83 7.27
N ARG A 46 -5.76 4.75 8.09
CA ARG A 46 -4.51 5.44 7.75
C ARG A 46 -3.34 4.47 7.62
N LYS A 47 -3.24 3.47 8.50
CA LYS A 47 -2.19 2.44 8.39
C LYS A 47 -2.34 1.62 7.11
N ALA A 48 -3.57 1.29 6.73
CA ALA A 48 -3.84 0.61 5.47
C ALA A 48 -3.48 1.48 4.26
N ALA A 49 -3.75 2.79 4.31
CA ALA A 49 -3.37 3.73 3.26
C ALA A 49 -1.85 3.93 3.16
N ASP A 50 -1.16 4.06 4.29
CA ASP A 50 0.32 4.08 4.33
C ASP A 50 0.89 2.80 3.66
N ALA A 51 0.32 1.63 3.96
CA ALA A 51 0.72 0.37 3.33
C ALA A 51 0.42 0.33 1.83
N ALA A 52 -0.74 0.83 1.40
CA ALA A 52 -1.11 0.92 -0.03
C ALA A 52 -0.18 1.86 -0.81
N CYS A 53 0.30 2.93 -0.18
CA CYS A 53 1.27 3.85 -0.77
C CYS A 53 2.71 3.33 -0.76
N GLY A 54 3.00 2.21 -0.08
CA GLY A 54 4.38 1.78 0.19
C GLY A 54 5.18 2.80 1.03
N GLY A 55 4.49 3.66 1.77
CA GLY A 55 5.06 4.87 2.36
C GLY A 55 4.05 5.62 3.21
N LYS A 56 4.04 6.96 3.13
CA LYS A 56 3.03 7.78 3.82
C LYS A 56 1.92 8.18 2.86
N VAL A 57 0.68 8.11 3.34
CA VAL A 57 -0.42 8.83 2.68
C VAL A 57 -0.39 10.31 3.08
N ASN A 58 -0.69 11.20 2.14
CA ASN A 58 -0.93 12.61 2.43
C ASN A 58 -2.28 12.74 3.15
N VAL A 59 -2.22 13.18 4.42
CA VAL A 59 -3.42 13.44 5.22
C VAL A 59 -3.89 14.88 5.03
N SER A 60 -5.20 15.07 5.04
CA SER A 60 -5.83 16.37 4.82
C SER A 60 -7.08 16.55 5.68
N ILE A 61 -7.58 17.78 5.76
CA ILE A 61 -8.90 18.06 6.36
C ILE A 61 -10.07 17.48 5.55
N TYR A 62 -9.82 16.99 4.34
CA TYR A 62 -10.83 16.42 3.43
C TYR A 62 -10.83 14.89 3.41
N ASP A 63 -9.98 14.27 4.23
CA ASP A 63 -9.98 12.83 4.46
C ASP A 63 -11.33 12.43 5.05
N ARG A 64 -11.93 11.39 4.49
CA ARG A 64 -13.33 11.08 4.80
C ARG A 64 -13.61 9.60 4.77
N PHE A 65 -14.49 9.20 5.68
CA PHE A 65 -15.17 7.92 5.64
C PHE A 65 -16.36 7.98 4.67
N ASP A 66 -16.37 7.11 3.68
CA ASP A 66 -17.50 6.92 2.77
C ASP A 66 -18.52 5.98 3.41
N ARG A 67 -19.64 6.53 3.87
CA ARG A 67 -20.68 5.76 4.56
C ARG A 67 -21.42 4.78 3.65
N ALA A 68 -21.37 4.98 2.33
CA ALA A 68 -22.05 4.10 1.38
C ALA A 68 -21.25 2.82 1.14
N THR A 69 -19.92 2.91 1.09
CA THR A 69 -19.03 1.78 0.79
C THR A 69 -18.31 1.23 2.01
N GLY A 70 -18.22 2.00 3.10
CA GLY A 70 -17.40 1.66 4.27
C GLY A 70 -15.90 1.86 4.02
N GLU A 71 -15.51 2.61 2.99
CA GLU A 71 -14.12 2.91 2.68
C GLU A 71 -13.65 4.20 3.34
N TRP A 72 -12.33 4.33 3.48
CA TRP A 72 -11.70 5.61 3.77
C TRP A 72 -11.05 6.16 2.51
N VAL A 73 -11.24 7.47 2.27
CA VAL A 73 -10.76 8.17 1.08
C VAL A 73 -9.79 9.26 1.51
N TYR A 74 -8.59 9.24 0.93
CA TYR A 74 -7.51 10.21 1.11
C TYR A 74 -7.31 10.96 -0.22
N PRO A 75 -7.88 12.18 -0.38
CA PRO A 75 -7.90 12.87 -1.66
C PRO A 75 -6.53 13.30 -2.18
N GLU A 76 -5.60 13.57 -1.27
CA GLU A 76 -4.25 14.08 -1.60
C GLU A 76 -3.27 12.97 -2.00
N GLY A 77 -3.73 11.70 -1.98
CA GLY A 77 -2.96 10.56 -2.46
C GLY A 77 -1.73 10.23 -1.62
N CYS A 78 -0.70 9.67 -2.26
CA CYS A 78 0.54 9.25 -1.60
C CYS A 78 1.56 10.39 -1.52
N ALA A 79 2.36 10.42 -0.45
CA ALA A 79 3.41 11.41 -0.21
C ALA A 79 4.59 11.30 -1.18
#